data_AF-A0A934W388-F1
#
_entry.id   AF-A0A934W388-F1
#
_cell.length_a   1.000
_cell.length_b   1.000
_cell.length_c   1.000
_cell.angle_alpha   90.00
_cell.angle_beta   90.00
_cell.angle_gamma   90.00
#
_symmetry.space_group_name_H-M   'P 1'
#
loop_
_entity.id
_entity.type
_entity.pdbx_description
1 polymer ?
#
loop_
_entity_poly.entity_id
_entity_poly.type
_entity_poly.pdbx_seq_one_letter_code
_entity_poly.pdbx_strand_id
1 'polypeptide(L)'
;MKLTKLIPALVVAALMIPLVGCAAGSGNSGSGQTTVNWWTWDEKQAASYKSCLAGFEKENPGITIKISQYAVDAYFTKLTAGFVAGNAPDAF
;
A
#
# COMPACT_ATOMS: atom_id res chain seq x y z
N MET A 1 -20.78 49.38 44.71
CA MET A 1 -22.16 48.97 44.42
C MET A 1 -22.16 48.19 43.11
N LYS A 2 -22.74 46.98 43.15
CA LYS A 2 -23.36 46.21 42.05
C LYS A 2 -22.45 45.57 40.99
N LEU A 3 -22.50 44.22 41.00
CA LEU A 3 -22.09 43.30 39.95
C LEU A 3 -22.86 43.55 38.66
N THR A 4 -22.27 43.39 37.48
CA THR A 4 -22.94 42.70 36.36
C THR A 4 -21.95 42.11 35.34
N LYS A 5 -22.33 40.94 34.85
CA LYS A 5 -21.69 39.92 34.01
C LYS A 5 -21.35 40.38 32.57
N LEU A 6 -20.37 39.73 31.91
CA LEU A 6 -20.54 38.83 30.73
C LEU A 6 -19.24 38.64 29.92
N ILE A 7 -18.81 37.38 29.78
CA ILE A 7 -17.82 36.84 28.83
C ILE A 7 -18.63 36.41 27.56
N PRO A 8 -18.08 36.47 26.33
CA PRO A 8 -17.43 35.26 25.81
C PRO A 8 -16.12 35.53 25.06
N ALA A 9 -15.13 34.71 25.41
CA ALA A 9 -13.92 34.48 24.64
C ALA A 9 -14.29 33.75 23.33
N LEU A 10 -13.85 34.31 22.20
CA LEU A 10 -13.92 33.65 20.91
C LEU A 10 -12.78 32.63 20.82
N VAL A 11 -13.00 31.42 21.34
CA VAL A 11 -12.11 30.28 21.14
C VAL A 11 -12.39 29.72 19.74
N VAL A 12 -11.53 30.04 18.78
CA VAL A 12 -11.50 29.37 17.47
C VAL A 12 -10.96 27.97 17.70
N ALA A 13 -11.85 27.01 17.90
CA ALA A 13 -11.50 25.60 17.89
C ALA A 13 -11.22 25.19 16.43
N ALA A 14 -9.94 25.07 16.09
CA ALA A 14 -9.49 24.45 14.86
C ALA A 14 -9.96 22.98 14.87
N LEU A 15 -10.97 22.67 14.05
CA LEU A 15 -11.40 21.31 13.76
C LEU A 15 -10.28 20.61 12.98
N MET A 16 -9.40 19.91 13.70
CA MET A 16 -8.55 18.87 13.12
C MET A 16 -9.48 17.71 12.75
N ILE A 17 -9.78 17.57 11.46
CA ILE A 17 -10.40 16.37 10.91
C ILE A 17 -9.27 15.35 10.73
N PRO A 18 -9.14 14.30 11.55
CA PRO A 18 -8.32 13.17 11.15
C PRO A 18 -9.00 12.56 9.93
N LEU A 19 -8.34 12.62 8.79
CA LEU A 19 -8.73 11.89 7.60
C LEU A 19 -8.54 10.41 7.89
N VAL A 20 -9.51 9.79 8.57
CA VAL A 20 -9.59 8.33 8.72
C VAL A 20 -9.93 7.79 7.35
N GLY A 21 -8.88 7.51 6.57
CA GLY A 21 -8.98 6.78 5.32
C GLY A 21 -9.57 5.41 5.62
N CYS A 22 -10.87 5.24 5.35
CA CYS A 22 -11.49 3.94 5.18
C CYS A 22 -10.93 3.30 3.90
N ALA A 23 -9.71 2.79 3.96
CA ALA A 23 -9.35 1.63 3.15
C ALA A 23 -9.96 0.41 3.87
N ALA A 24 -11.25 0.17 3.65
CA ALA A 24 -11.89 -1.09 4.00
C ALA A 24 -11.41 -2.16 3.00
N GLY A 25 -10.12 -2.49 3.08
CA GLY A 25 -9.60 -3.78 2.64
C GLY A 25 -9.52 -4.63 3.90
N SER A 26 -10.37 -5.66 3.99
CA SER A 26 -10.32 -6.68 5.02
C SER A 26 -9.00 -7.45 4.94
N GLY A 27 -7.93 -6.86 5.48
CA GLY A 27 -6.64 -7.48 5.71
C GLY A 27 -6.68 -8.22 7.03
N ASN A 28 -6.96 -9.52 6.95
CA ASN A 28 -6.84 -10.47 8.05
C ASN A 28 -5.52 -10.23 8.80
N SER A 29 -5.60 -9.65 10.01
CA SER A 29 -4.48 -9.51 10.94
C SER A 29 -4.15 -10.88 11.55
N GLY A 30 -3.80 -11.83 10.68
CA GLY A 30 -3.11 -13.04 11.07
C GLY A 30 -1.63 -12.72 11.16
N SER A 31 -0.94 -13.29 12.14
CA SER A 31 0.51 -13.36 12.23
C SER A 31 1.12 -14.22 11.10
N GLY A 32 0.64 -14.02 9.87
CA GLY A 32 0.86 -14.84 8.69
C GLY A 32 1.71 -14.11 7.68
N GLN A 33 2.63 -14.86 7.09
CA GLN A 33 3.52 -14.42 6.03
C GLN A 33 2.74 -13.73 4.91
N THR A 34 3.03 -12.45 4.67
CA THR A 34 2.48 -11.65 3.58
C THR A 34 3.28 -11.90 2.32
N THR A 35 2.62 -12.31 1.24
CA THR A 35 3.25 -12.45 -0.08
C THR A 35 2.87 -11.26 -0.95
N VAL A 36 3.86 -10.55 -1.48
CA VAL A 36 3.68 -9.49 -2.49
C VAL A 36 3.96 -10.09 -3.86
N ASN A 37 2.99 -10.04 -4.75
CA ASN A 37 3.12 -10.45 -6.14
C ASN A 37 3.55 -9.22 -6.96
N TRP A 38 4.73 -9.28 -7.56
CA TRP A 38 5.29 -8.20 -8.37
C TRP A 38 5.49 -8.69 -9.80
N TRP A 39 4.88 -8.01 -10.77
CA TRP A 39 5.10 -8.28 -12.19
C TRP A 39 6.08 -7.28 -12.83
N THR A 40 6.84 -7.74 -13.82
CA THR A 40 7.62 -6.84 -14.68
C THR A 40 7.73 -7.44 -16.06
N TRP A 41 8.05 -6.63 -17.07
CA TRP A 41 8.39 -7.12 -18.40
C TRP A 41 9.88 -7.10 -18.69
N ASP A 42 10.66 -6.34 -17.90
CA ASP A 42 12.08 -6.16 -18.11
C ASP A 42 12.88 -7.22 -17.34
N GLU A 43 13.59 -8.07 -18.07
CA GLU A 43 14.43 -9.13 -17.52
C GLU A 43 15.57 -8.58 -16.64
N LYS A 44 16.13 -7.42 -17.00
CA LYS A 44 17.21 -6.79 -16.21
C LYS A 44 16.67 -6.31 -14.87
N GLN A 45 15.48 -5.70 -14.86
CA GLN A 45 14.81 -5.31 -13.62
C GLN A 45 14.50 -6.54 -12.76
N ALA A 46 13.93 -7.59 -13.34
CA ALA A 46 13.63 -8.83 -12.62
C ALA A 46 14.89 -9.42 -11.95
N ALA A 47 16.03 -9.44 -12.66
CA ALA A 47 17.30 -9.91 -12.12
C ALA A 47 17.82 -9.01 -10.99
N SER A 48 17.83 -7.68 -11.21
CA SER A 48 18.27 -6.71 -10.20
C SER A 48 17.44 -6.79 -8.92
N TYR A 49 16.11 -6.86 -9.02
CA TYR A 49 15.23 -6.98 -7.85
C TYR A 49 15.47 -8.29 -7.10
N LYS A 50 15.58 -9.42 -7.81
CA LYS A 50 15.88 -10.73 -7.19
C LYS A 50 17.17 -10.72 -6.38
N SER A 51 18.19 -9.98 -6.83
CA SER A 51 19.47 -9.88 -6.11
C SER A 51 19.35 -9.17 -4.75
N CYS A 52 18.35 -8.29 -4.59
CA CYS A 52 18.12 -7.54 -3.36
C CYS A 52 17.12 -8.21 -2.40
N LEU A 53 16.37 -9.22 -2.86
CA LEU A 53 15.27 -9.82 -2.07
C LEU A 53 15.74 -10.41 -0.74
N ALA A 54 16.87 -11.09 -0.71
CA ALA A 54 17.36 -11.69 0.54
C ALA A 54 17.64 -10.65 1.63
N GLY A 55 18.16 -9.48 1.25
CA GLY A 55 18.35 -8.35 2.18
C GLY A 55 17.01 -7.78 2.63
N PHE A 56 16.11 -7.55 1.68
CA PHE A 56 14.78 -7.03 1.96
C PHE A 56 13.97 -7.96 2.90
N GLU A 57 13.91 -9.25 2.64
CA GLU A 57 13.15 -10.21 3.44
C GLU A 57 13.77 -10.43 4.84
N LYS A 58 15.09 -10.26 4.95
CA LYS A 58 15.77 -10.24 6.26
C LYS A 58 15.39 -9.01 7.08
N GLU A 59 15.30 -7.85 6.45
CA GLU A 59 14.91 -6.59 7.10
C GLU A 59 13.40 -6.49 7.33
N ASN A 60 12.60 -7.26 6.59
CA ASN A 60 11.14 -7.30 6.67
C ASN A 60 10.65 -8.72 6.93
N PRO A 61 10.83 -9.25 8.16
CA PRO A 61 10.38 -10.60 8.50
C PRO A 61 8.88 -10.77 8.26
N GLY A 62 8.50 -11.90 7.68
CA GLY A 62 7.12 -12.21 7.37
C GLY A 62 6.62 -11.58 6.06
N ILE A 63 7.47 -10.90 5.29
CA ILE A 63 7.16 -10.52 3.90
C ILE A 63 7.94 -11.41 2.94
N THR A 64 7.29 -11.84 1.87
CA THR A 64 7.91 -12.59 0.77
C THR A 64 7.54 -11.94 -0.54
N ILE A 65 8.52 -11.69 -1.40
CA ILE A 65 8.27 -11.07 -2.70
C ILE A 65 8.35 -12.13 -3.81
N LYS A 66 7.28 -12.23 -4.61
CA LYS A 66 7.23 -13.11 -5.79
C LYS A 66 7.29 -12.28 -7.07
N ILE A 67 8.45 -12.30 -7.73
CA ILE A 67 8.66 -11.58 -8.98
C ILE A 67 8.34 -12.50 -10.16
N SER A 68 7.36 -12.11 -10.96
CA SER A 68 7.01 -12.75 -12.23
C SER A 68 7.40 -11.84 -13.39
N GLN A 69 8.23 -12.36 -14.31
CA GLN A 69 8.56 -11.63 -15.53
C GLN A 69 7.77 -12.20 -16.71
N TYR A 70 7.25 -11.32 -17.56
CA TYR A 70 6.56 -11.68 -18.79
C TYR A 70 7.18 -10.97 -19.98
N ALA A 71 7.18 -11.59 -21.16
CA ALA A 71 7.58 -10.90 -22.39
C ALA A 71 6.71 -9.64 -22.62
N VAL A 72 7.32 -8.56 -23.11
CA VAL A 72 6.66 -7.25 -23.30
C VAL A 72 5.39 -7.35 -24.14
N ASP A 73 5.40 -8.20 -25.18
CA ASP A 73 4.27 -8.42 -26.09
C ASP A 73 3.02 -8.95 -25.38
N ALA A 74 3.20 -9.67 -24.27
CA ALA A 74 2.11 -10.22 -23.47
C ALA A 74 1.82 -9.43 -22.19
N TYR A 75 2.76 -8.60 -21.74
CA TYR A 75 2.72 -7.97 -20.42
C TYR A 75 1.51 -7.06 -20.23
N PHE A 76 1.34 -6.05 -21.08
CA PHE A 76 0.29 -5.05 -20.91
C PHE A 76 -1.12 -5.64 -21.06
N THR A 77 -1.27 -6.62 -21.96
CA THR A 77 -2.51 -7.39 -22.11
C THR A 77 -2.82 -8.16 -20.83
N LYS A 78 -1.85 -8.88 -20.25
CA LYS A 78 -2.01 -9.61 -18.98
C LYS A 78 -2.31 -8.68 -17.82
N LEU A 79 -1.58 -7.56 -17.70
CA LEU A 79 -1.75 -6.59 -16.62
C LEU A 79 -3.17 -6.00 -16.64
N THR A 80 -3.62 -5.55 -17.82
CA THR A 80 -4.98 -5.00 -17.99
C THR A 80 -6.05 -6.04 -17.67
N ALA A 81 -5.92 -7.26 -18.21
CA ALA A 81 -6.84 -8.35 -17.91
C ALA A 81 -6.85 -8.71 -16.42
N GLY A 82 -5.68 -8.68 -15.77
CA GLY A 82 -5.54 -8.87 -14.33
C GLY A 82 -6.35 -7.86 -13.53
N PHE A 83 -6.26 -6.57 -13.86
CA PHE A 83 -7.07 -5.53 -13.19
C PHE A 83 -8.56 -5.75 -13.38
N VAL A 84 -9.01 -6.05 -14.60
CA VAL A 84 -10.43 -6.31 -14.89
C VAL A 84 -10.93 -7.55 -14.13
N ALA A 85 -10.10 -8.59 -14.05
CA ALA A 85 -10.45 -9.85 -13.38
C ALA A 85 -10.27 -9.81 -11.84
N GLY A 86 -9.77 -8.72 -11.27
CA GLY A 86 -9.43 -8.65 -9.84
C GLY A 86 -8.21 -9.48 -9.43
N ASN A 87 -7.35 -9.85 -10.38
CA ASN A 87 -6.16 -10.69 -10.21
C ASN A 87 -4.86 -9.95 -10.63
N ALA A 88 -4.86 -8.62 -10.53
CA ALA A 88 -3.67 -7.82 -10.78
C ALA A 88 -2.58 -8.09 -9.72
N PRO A 89 -1.29 -7.89 -10.05
CA PRO A 89 -0.23 -7.93 -9.06
C PRO A 89 -0.35 -6.76 -8.07
N ASP A 90 0.33 -6.91 -6.94
CA ASP A 90 0.45 -5.87 -5.91
C ASP A 90 1.38 -4.73 -6.36
N ALA A 91 2.35 -5.03 -7.24
CA ALA A 91 3.27 -4.07 -7.87
C ALA A 91 3.58 -4.48 -9.33
N PHE A 92 3.83 -3.52 -10.21
CA PHE A 92 4.04 -3.75 -11.64
C PHE A 92 4.94 -2.70 -12.31
#